data_AF-A0A843F7C6-F1
#
_entry.id   AF-A0A843F7C6-F1
#
_cell.length_a   1.000
_cell.length_b   1.000
_cell.length_c   1.000
_cell.angle_alpha   90.00
_cell.angle_beta   90.00
_cell.angle_gamma   90.00
#
_symmetry.space_group_name_H-M   'P 1'
#
loop_
_entity.id
_entity.type
_entity.pdbx_description
1 polymer ?
#
loop_
_entity_poly.entity_id
_entity_poly.type
_entity_poly.pdbx_seq_one_letter_code
_entity_poly.pdbx_strand_id
1 'polypeptide(L)'
;MARYFGLRPETTYGVENTSNPIKYLEVGKCTLAPPSGANLDLDTIEETPTRTKRGYYSPSGDVEIALDIPTMIDFLYFTFGVKVDSGSAAEGLIYEIYPNAGKKLPSFTSYVGMDDGNADDYEYVVYGCCVSKLSISVSDGIAVATISIQAQKDGINDLKSDSEINIDDTYPIAFYEAQTFVGNEETSSRTTSINFEFDNKITASNGQALGSMHPYRLPSSGKEPTVKTTVFYNGRDILIKYWGSSTGPTCNTTYETYKVVFEDEKQNKLTLFFPKFSFDNAPATLEGSEEIKQDLEFKILKGKINLLDESVVRTSVLATVELAGTGETEIDTEP
;
A
#
# COMPACT_ATOMS: atom_id res chain seq x y z
N MET A 1 18.52 4.48 -19.73
CA MET A 1 18.92 3.92 -18.43
C MET A 1 17.65 3.36 -17.82
N ALA A 2 17.46 2.04 -17.88
CA ALA A 2 16.18 1.41 -17.63
C ALA A 2 16.05 1.03 -16.15
N ARG A 3 15.54 1.96 -15.32
CA ARG A 3 15.14 1.69 -13.94
C ARG A 3 13.62 1.62 -13.87
N TYR A 4 13.10 0.41 -13.71
CA TYR A 4 11.66 0.17 -13.72
C TYR A 4 11.29 -0.91 -12.71
N PHE A 5 10.01 -0.92 -12.36
CA PHE A 5 9.38 -2.02 -11.64
C PHE A 5 8.23 -2.57 -12.47
N GLY A 6 8.33 -3.84 -12.84
CA GLY A 6 7.26 -4.60 -13.48
C GLY A 6 6.50 -5.43 -12.46
N LEU A 7 5.18 -5.52 -12.61
CA LEU A 7 4.35 -6.45 -11.87
C LEU A 7 3.52 -7.32 -12.82
N ARG A 8 3.35 -8.58 -12.44
CA ARG A 8 2.54 -9.56 -13.16
C ARG A 8 1.78 -10.46 -12.18
N PRO A 9 0.43 -10.42 -12.16
CA PRO A 9 -0.36 -11.25 -11.25
C PRO A 9 -0.12 -12.75 -11.51
N GLU A 10 0.02 -13.52 -10.43
CA GLU A 10 0.19 -14.98 -10.49
C GLU A 10 -1.16 -15.69 -10.26
N THR A 11 -1.39 -16.81 -10.96
CA THR A 11 -2.51 -17.72 -10.64
C THR A 11 -2.12 -18.71 -9.55
N THR A 12 -0.87 -19.16 -9.58
CA THR A 12 -0.29 -20.08 -8.59
C THR A 12 0.92 -19.41 -7.95
N TYR A 13 0.94 -19.41 -6.61
CA TYR A 13 2.00 -18.79 -5.82
C TYR A 13 3.39 -19.30 -6.25
N GLY A 14 4.27 -18.37 -6.63
CA GLY A 14 5.65 -18.69 -6.98
C GLY A 14 5.85 -19.22 -8.40
N VAL A 15 4.79 -19.17 -9.23
CA VAL A 15 4.81 -19.58 -10.62
C VAL A 15 4.35 -18.40 -11.47
N GLU A 16 5.27 -17.90 -12.27
CA GLU A 16 5.00 -16.83 -13.23
C GLU A 16 3.86 -17.22 -14.19
N ASN A 17 2.90 -16.31 -14.35
CA ASN A 17 1.84 -16.46 -15.32
C ASN A 17 2.12 -15.62 -16.57
N THR A 18 2.78 -16.23 -17.56
CA THR A 18 3.16 -15.57 -18.82
C THR A 18 1.97 -15.10 -19.67
N SER A 19 0.74 -15.51 -19.34
CA SER A 19 -0.47 -15.06 -20.05
C SER A 19 -0.91 -13.66 -19.63
N ASN A 20 -0.48 -13.18 -18.46
CA ASN A 20 -0.83 -11.85 -17.97
C ASN A 20 0.17 -10.80 -18.49
N PRO A 21 -0.30 -9.61 -18.91
CA PRO A 21 0.59 -8.52 -19.28
C PRO A 21 1.43 -8.09 -18.07
N ILE A 22 2.65 -7.62 -18.34
CA ILE A 22 3.47 -6.95 -17.33
C ILE A 22 3.04 -5.50 -17.31
N LYS A 23 2.73 -4.98 -16.13
CA LYS A 23 2.52 -3.54 -15.92
C LYS A 23 3.82 -2.96 -15.38
N TYR A 24 4.39 -2.00 -16.10
CA TYR A 24 5.62 -1.32 -15.71
C TYR A 24 5.31 0.00 -15.05
N LEU A 25 6.12 0.32 -14.05
CA LEU A 25 5.98 1.49 -13.20
C LEU A 25 7.33 2.15 -13.03
N GLU A 26 7.30 3.48 -12.92
CA GLU A 26 8.45 4.24 -12.44
C GLU A 26 8.56 4.08 -10.92
N VAL A 27 9.79 3.89 -10.43
CA VAL A 27 10.07 3.72 -9.00
C VAL A 27 11.02 4.77 -8.51
N GLY A 28 10.69 5.39 -7.38
CA GLY A 28 11.60 6.28 -6.68
C GLY A 28 12.72 5.50 -6.00
N LYS A 29 12.38 4.36 -5.40
CA LYS A 29 13.32 3.48 -4.69
C LYS A 29 12.85 2.03 -4.68
N CYS A 30 13.78 1.09 -4.83
CA CYS A 30 13.53 -0.33 -4.65
C CYS A 30 14.66 -0.96 -3.84
N THR A 31 14.32 -1.66 -2.76
CA THR A 31 15.26 -2.37 -1.88
C THR A 31 15.02 -3.89 -1.90
N LEU A 32 14.19 -4.37 -2.82
CA LEU A 32 13.92 -5.79 -2.99
C LEU A 32 15.21 -6.52 -3.34
N ALA A 33 15.65 -7.41 -2.46
CA ALA A 33 16.95 -8.05 -2.55
C ALA A 33 16.94 -9.47 -1.99
N PRO A 34 17.97 -10.28 -2.31
CA PRO A 34 18.25 -11.54 -1.64
C PRO A 34 18.36 -11.38 -0.11
N PRO A 35 17.95 -12.39 0.68
CA PRO A 35 18.09 -12.35 2.14
C PRO A 35 19.57 -12.34 2.57
N SER A 36 19.87 -11.60 3.63
CA SER A 36 21.16 -11.68 4.31
C SER A 36 21.27 -12.99 5.11
N GLY A 37 22.49 -13.47 5.34
CA GLY A 37 22.72 -14.66 6.18
C GLY A 37 22.11 -15.95 5.60
N ALA A 38 22.06 -16.08 4.27
CA ALA A 38 21.49 -17.25 3.60
C ALA A 38 22.23 -18.58 3.90
N ASN A 39 23.36 -18.54 4.59
CA ASN A 39 24.07 -19.71 5.08
C ASN A 39 23.92 -19.84 6.59
N LEU A 40 23.67 -21.06 7.05
CA LEU A 40 23.72 -21.46 8.45
C LEU A 40 25.14 -21.91 8.78
N ASP A 41 25.71 -21.28 9.78
CA ASP A 41 26.99 -21.69 10.34
C ASP A 41 26.76 -22.85 11.32
N LEU A 42 27.60 -23.88 11.24
CA LEU A 42 27.55 -24.99 12.17
C LEU A 42 28.49 -24.68 13.34
N ASP A 43 27.93 -24.55 14.53
CA ASP A 43 28.71 -24.42 15.75
C ASP A 43 29.62 -25.64 15.92
N THR A 44 30.90 -25.38 16.14
CA THR A 44 31.90 -26.40 16.46
C THR A 44 32.59 -26.08 17.78
N ILE A 45 33.44 -26.99 18.26
CA ILE A 45 34.25 -26.75 19.46
C ILE A 45 35.24 -25.60 19.23
N GLU A 46 35.58 -25.30 17.98
CA GLU A 46 36.41 -24.17 17.60
C GLU A 46 35.64 -22.84 17.67
N GLU A 47 36.31 -21.76 18.07
CA GLU A 47 35.72 -20.41 18.21
C GLU A 47 35.25 -19.80 16.89
N THR A 48 35.68 -20.34 15.75
CA THR A 48 35.28 -19.91 14.40
C THR A 48 34.53 -21.04 13.69
N PRO A 49 33.42 -20.77 12.99
CA PRO A 49 32.68 -21.81 12.28
C PRO A 49 33.51 -22.42 11.14
N THR A 50 33.66 -23.74 11.17
CA THR A 50 34.43 -24.49 10.16
C THR A 50 33.58 -25.05 9.03
N ARG A 51 32.25 -25.03 9.19
CA ARG A 51 31.29 -25.60 8.23
C ARG A 51 30.06 -24.72 8.12
N THR A 52 29.57 -24.58 6.89
CA THR A 52 28.33 -23.86 6.60
C THR A 52 27.40 -24.73 5.77
N LYS A 53 26.10 -24.46 5.83
CA LYS A 53 25.09 -25.08 4.98
C LYS A 53 24.11 -24.02 4.52
N ARG A 54 23.59 -24.12 3.30
CA ARG A 54 22.54 -23.21 2.84
C ARG A 54 21.33 -23.31 3.76
N GLY A 55 20.92 -22.15 4.26
CA GLY A 55 19.77 -21.96 5.12
C GLY A 55 18.50 -21.73 4.33
N TYR A 56 17.52 -21.21 5.06
CA TYR A 56 16.26 -20.77 4.48
C TYR A 56 16.48 -19.52 3.63
N TYR A 57 15.82 -19.44 2.49
CA TYR A 57 16.01 -18.39 1.50
C TYR A 57 14.67 -17.83 1.05
N SER A 58 14.44 -16.54 1.31
CA SER A 58 13.24 -15.80 0.96
C SER A 58 13.62 -14.33 0.71
N PRO A 59 13.54 -13.83 -0.52
CA PRO A 59 13.78 -12.42 -0.83
C PRO A 59 12.73 -11.51 -0.18
N SER A 60 13.14 -10.29 0.15
CA SER A 60 12.24 -9.26 0.69
C SER A 60 12.80 -7.87 0.48
N GLY A 61 11.94 -6.87 0.58
CA GLY A 61 12.32 -5.47 0.56
C GLY A 61 11.12 -4.58 0.29
N ASP A 62 11.39 -3.32 0.01
CA ASP A 62 10.37 -2.30 -0.17
C ASP A 62 10.48 -1.69 -1.57
N VAL A 63 9.33 -1.29 -2.10
CA VAL A 63 9.21 -0.50 -3.32
C VAL A 63 8.52 0.80 -2.96
N GLU A 64 9.14 1.92 -3.29
CA GLU A 64 8.63 3.26 -3.08
C GLU A 64 8.26 3.87 -4.43
N ILE A 65 7.00 4.27 -4.54
CA ILE A 65 6.46 4.95 -5.72
C ILE A 65 5.83 6.27 -5.31
N ALA A 66 5.86 7.23 -6.23
CA ALA A 66 4.95 8.36 -6.14
C ALA A 66 3.52 7.83 -6.35
N LEU A 67 2.56 8.31 -5.55
CA LEU A 67 1.20 7.80 -5.58
C LEU A 67 0.49 8.30 -6.83
N ASP A 68 0.16 7.38 -7.73
CA ASP A 68 -0.76 7.60 -8.85
C ASP A 68 -1.97 6.67 -8.74
N ILE A 69 -3.17 7.20 -9.02
CA ILE A 69 -4.43 6.50 -8.75
C ILE A 69 -4.57 5.18 -9.53
N PRO A 70 -4.26 5.10 -10.84
CA PRO A 70 -4.38 3.86 -11.62
C PRO A 70 -3.45 2.73 -11.15
N THR A 71 -2.23 3.04 -10.71
CA THR A 71 -1.29 2.03 -10.20
C THR A 71 -1.70 1.50 -8.84
N MET A 72 -2.30 2.35 -8.00
CA MET A 72 -2.73 1.95 -6.66
C MET A 72 -3.78 0.83 -6.68
N ILE A 73 -4.54 0.65 -7.75
CA ILE A 73 -5.53 -0.45 -7.88
C ILE A 73 -4.88 -1.81 -7.64
N ASP A 74 -3.72 -2.06 -8.26
CA ASP A 74 -3.04 -3.35 -8.18
C ASP A 74 -2.41 -3.55 -6.80
N PHE A 75 -1.73 -2.54 -6.27
CA PHE A 75 -1.14 -2.62 -4.92
C PHE A 75 -2.20 -2.76 -3.82
N LEU A 76 -3.33 -2.06 -3.92
CA LEU A 76 -4.46 -2.23 -3.02
C LEU A 76 -5.03 -3.64 -3.14
N TYR A 77 -5.17 -4.18 -4.35
CA TYR A 77 -5.62 -5.56 -4.55
C TYR A 77 -4.65 -6.58 -3.95
N PHE A 78 -3.34 -6.46 -4.18
CA PHE A 78 -2.35 -7.36 -3.58
C PHE A 78 -2.27 -7.24 -2.05
N THR A 79 -2.56 -6.06 -1.51
CA THR A 79 -2.59 -5.81 -0.06
C THR A 79 -3.86 -6.34 0.59
N PHE A 80 -5.02 -6.07 0.01
CA PHE A 80 -6.32 -6.37 0.64
C PHE A 80 -6.89 -7.72 0.21
N GLY A 81 -6.73 -8.08 -1.06
CA GLY A 81 -7.06 -9.40 -1.59
C GLY A 81 -8.48 -9.60 -2.11
N VAL A 82 -9.37 -8.61 -2.00
CA VAL A 82 -10.66 -8.59 -2.71
C VAL A 82 -10.74 -7.32 -3.54
N LYS A 83 -11.12 -7.46 -4.80
CA LYS A 83 -11.41 -6.38 -5.74
C LYS A 83 -12.71 -6.72 -6.46
N VAL A 84 -13.66 -5.79 -6.44
CA VAL A 84 -14.91 -5.84 -7.20
C VAL A 84 -14.89 -4.65 -8.15
N ASP A 85 -15.09 -4.91 -9.43
CA ASP A 85 -15.15 -3.89 -10.47
C ASP A 85 -16.59 -3.70 -10.97
N SER A 86 -16.91 -2.45 -11.32
CA SER A 86 -18.18 -2.06 -11.89
C SER A 86 -17.97 -0.91 -12.90
N GLY A 87 -18.96 -0.69 -13.76
CA GLY A 87 -18.89 0.33 -14.81
C GLY A 87 -18.38 -0.20 -16.15
N SER A 88 -18.10 0.73 -17.06
CA SER A 88 -17.64 0.44 -18.42
C SER A 88 -16.53 1.44 -18.81
N ALA A 89 -15.63 1.05 -19.71
CA ALA A 89 -14.51 1.94 -20.12
C ALA A 89 -14.97 3.29 -20.73
N ALA A 90 -16.21 3.34 -21.22
CA ALA A 90 -16.81 4.55 -21.76
C ALA A 90 -17.38 5.47 -20.66
N GLU A 91 -17.97 4.90 -19.62
CA GLU A 91 -18.65 5.64 -18.53
C GLU A 91 -17.75 5.88 -17.32
N GLY A 92 -16.59 5.22 -17.27
CA GLY A 92 -15.70 5.20 -16.12
C GLY A 92 -15.74 3.84 -15.41
N LEU A 93 -14.61 3.47 -14.81
CA LEU A 93 -14.45 2.21 -14.09
C LEU A 93 -14.38 2.49 -12.60
N ILE A 94 -15.15 1.74 -11.81
CA ILE A 94 -15.15 1.87 -10.35
C ILE A 94 -14.71 0.54 -9.74
N TYR A 95 -13.70 0.59 -8.89
CA TYR A 95 -13.16 -0.53 -8.15
C TYR A 95 -13.42 -0.36 -6.65
N GLU A 96 -14.10 -1.34 -6.06
CA GLU A 96 -14.24 -1.47 -4.61
C GLU A 96 -13.30 -2.56 -4.09
N ILE A 97 -12.32 -2.16 -3.29
CA ILE A 97 -11.22 -3.02 -2.84
C ILE A 97 -11.19 -3.05 -1.32
N TYR A 98 -11.25 -4.24 -0.72
CA TYR A 98 -11.31 -4.38 0.73
C TYR A 98 -10.64 -5.66 1.24
N PRO A 99 -10.16 -5.66 2.50
CA PRO A 99 -9.49 -6.81 3.11
C PRO A 99 -10.29 -8.11 3.06
N ASN A 100 -9.67 -9.15 2.52
CA ASN A 100 -10.23 -10.49 2.52
C ASN A 100 -10.29 -11.07 3.95
N ALA A 101 -11.26 -11.95 4.20
CA ALA A 101 -11.35 -12.65 5.48
C ALA A 101 -10.31 -13.79 5.62
N GLY A 102 -9.78 -14.26 4.48
CA GLY A 102 -8.82 -15.35 4.42
C GLY A 102 -7.39 -14.97 4.85
N LYS A 103 -6.53 -15.98 4.90
CA LYS A 103 -5.08 -15.80 5.15
C LYS A 103 -4.25 -15.77 3.88
N LYS A 104 -4.82 -16.22 2.76
CA LYS A 104 -4.14 -16.22 1.45
C LYS A 104 -4.36 -14.87 0.80
N LEU A 105 -3.29 -14.20 0.42
CA LEU A 105 -3.33 -12.98 -0.38
C LEU A 105 -3.02 -13.32 -1.84
N PRO A 106 -3.44 -12.48 -2.80
CA PRO A 106 -2.99 -12.61 -4.17
C PRO A 106 -1.48 -12.41 -4.25
N SER A 107 -0.82 -13.15 -5.13
CA SER A 107 0.62 -13.02 -5.37
C SER A 107 0.90 -12.52 -6.77
N PHE A 108 2.11 -12.02 -6.97
CA PHE A 108 2.60 -11.55 -8.26
C PHE A 108 4.07 -11.91 -8.44
N THR A 109 4.52 -11.87 -9.68
CA THR A 109 5.93 -11.85 -10.03
C THR A 109 6.33 -10.40 -10.23
N SER A 110 7.47 -9.99 -9.65
CA SER A 110 8.04 -8.66 -9.85
C SER A 110 9.30 -8.72 -10.70
N TYR A 111 9.55 -7.64 -11.43
CA TYR A 111 10.69 -7.46 -12.32
C TYR A 111 11.32 -6.13 -11.98
N VAL A 112 12.61 -6.10 -11.69
CA VAL A 112 13.32 -4.86 -11.34
C VAL A 112 14.48 -4.69 -12.28
N GLY A 113 14.42 -3.64 -13.11
CA GLY A 113 15.52 -3.26 -14.00
C GLY A 113 16.68 -2.67 -13.20
N MET A 114 17.81 -3.36 -13.19
CA MET A 114 19.05 -2.93 -12.54
C MET A 114 20.05 -2.54 -13.63
N ASP A 115 20.03 -1.27 -13.99
CA ASP A 115 20.96 -0.64 -14.94
C ASP A 115 22.00 0.18 -14.17
N ASP A 116 23.28 -0.19 -14.30
CA ASP A 116 24.43 0.53 -13.76
C ASP A 116 25.32 1.12 -14.87
N GLY A 117 24.83 1.14 -16.12
CA GLY A 117 25.54 1.63 -17.29
C GLY A 117 26.76 0.79 -17.69
N ASN A 118 26.80 -0.47 -17.25
CA ASN A 118 27.90 -1.41 -17.45
C ASN A 118 27.43 -2.67 -18.19
N ALA A 119 28.37 -3.53 -18.60
CA ALA A 119 28.05 -4.76 -19.34
C ALA A 119 27.25 -5.81 -18.55
N ASP A 120 27.04 -5.59 -17.25
CA ASP A 120 26.40 -6.52 -16.32
C ASP A 120 24.99 -6.07 -15.93
N ASP A 121 24.32 -5.26 -16.75
CA ASP A 121 22.92 -4.87 -16.51
C ASP A 121 22.00 -6.10 -16.55
N TYR A 122 21.05 -6.17 -15.62
CA TYR A 122 20.17 -7.32 -15.51
C TYR A 122 18.78 -6.95 -14.99
N GLU A 123 17.82 -7.81 -15.27
CA GLU A 123 16.49 -7.76 -14.66
C GLU A 123 16.44 -8.73 -13.49
N TYR A 124 16.22 -8.19 -12.29
CA TYR A 124 16.01 -9.00 -11.09
C TYR A 124 14.55 -9.45 -11.03
N VAL A 125 14.31 -10.75 -11.13
CA VAL A 125 12.97 -11.34 -11.15
C VAL A 125 12.67 -12.00 -9.83
N VAL A 126 11.56 -11.65 -9.20
CA VAL A 126 11.17 -12.21 -7.91
C VAL A 126 9.79 -12.83 -8.01
N TYR A 127 9.69 -14.09 -7.63
CA TYR A 127 8.48 -14.91 -7.77
C TYR A 127 7.76 -15.09 -6.43
N GLY A 128 6.44 -15.18 -6.47
CA GLY A 128 5.62 -15.37 -5.29
C GLY A 128 5.65 -14.17 -4.35
N CYS A 129 5.69 -12.95 -4.90
CA CYS A 129 5.64 -11.73 -4.12
C CYS A 129 4.25 -11.57 -3.48
N CYS A 130 4.22 -11.34 -2.17
CA CYS A 130 3.04 -10.96 -1.41
C CYS A 130 3.32 -9.64 -0.70
N VAL A 131 2.34 -8.72 -0.69
CA VAL A 131 2.48 -7.45 0.05
C VAL A 131 2.29 -7.69 1.54
N SER A 132 3.39 -7.56 2.30
CA SER A 132 3.36 -7.65 3.75
C SER A 132 2.81 -6.37 4.37
N LYS A 133 3.11 -5.21 3.80
CA LYS A 133 2.67 -3.91 4.29
C LYS A 133 2.51 -2.92 3.15
N LEU A 134 1.46 -2.11 3.22
CA LEU A 134 1.28 -0.92 2.40
C LEU A 134 1.28 0.30 3.31
N SER A 135 2.07 1.33 2.98
CA SER A 135 1.99 2.64 3.62
C SER A 135 1.77 3.73 2.58
N ILE A 136 0.90 4.68 2.88
CA ILE A 136 0.64 5.88 2.07
C ILE A 136 0.89 7.08 2.98
N SER A 137 1.79 7.96 2.59
CA SER A 137 2.17 9.15 3.35
C SER A 137 2.03 10.42 2.52
N VAL A 138 1.48 11.46 3.15
CA VAL A 138 1.23 12.79 2.57
C VAL A 138 1.51 13.86 3.64
N SER A 139 2.36 14.85 3.37
CA SER A 139 2.72 15.90 4.36
C SER A 139 2.84 17.31 3.77
N ASP A 140 3.60 17.48 2.70
CA ASP A 140 3.93 18.81 2.17
C ASP A 140 4.35 18.80 0.70
N GLY A 141 4.44 17.62 0.08
CA GLY A 141 4.85 17.44 -1.30
C GLY A 141 3.99 16.39 -2.01
N ILE A 142 4.66 15.55 -2.80
CA ILE A 142 4.04 14.45 -3.51
C ILE A 142 3.68 13.34 -2.50
N ALA A 143 2.49 12.77 -2.65
CA ALA A 143 2.06 11.59 -1.91
C ALA A 143 2.93 10.39 -2.30
N VAL A 144 3.40 9.64 -1.32
CA VAL A 144 4.28 8.49 -1.53
C VAL A 144 3.61 7.22 -1.03
N ALA A 145 3.66 6.16 -1.82
CA ALA A 145 3.27 4.83 -1.40
C ALA A 145 4.50 3.93 -1.25
N THR A 146 4.63 3.28 -0.11
CA THR A 146 5.66 2.28 0.18
C THR A 146 5.02 0.90 0.30
N ILE A 147 5.47 -0.02 -0.53
CA ILE A 147 4.98 -1.40 -0.59
C ILE A 147 6.09 -2.33 -0.11
N SER A 148 5.91 -2.91 1.06
CA SER A 148 6.79 -3.95 1.59
C SER A 148 6.39 -5.31 1.04
N ILE A 149 7.36 -6.03 0.49
CA ILE A 149 7.18 -7.29 -0.22
C ILE A 149 7.94 -8.41 0.50
N GLN A 150 7.29 -9.55 0.62
CA GLN A 150 7.90 -10.83 0.99
C GLN A 150 7.70 -11.80 -0.18
N ALA A 151 8.73 -12.56 -0.55
CA ALA A 151 8.68 -13.40 -1.74
C ALA A 151 9.23 -14.81 -1.54
N GLN A 152 8.94 -15.70 -2.49
CA GLN A 152 9.37 -17.09 -2.42
C GLN A 152 10.85 -17.25 -2.77
N LYS A 153 11.21 -16.77 -3.96
CA LYS A 153 12.50 -17.01 -4.62
C LYS A 153 12.72 -15.93 -5.66
N ASP A 154 13.93 -15.85 -6.15
CA ASP A 154 14.37 -14.90 -7.15
C ASP A 154 15.14 -15.57 -8.29
N GLY A 155 15.41 -14.79 -9.32
CA GLY A 155 16.16 -15.13 -10.50
C GLY A 155 16.66 -13.88 -11.21
N ILE A 156 17.39 -14.10 -12.29
CA ILE A 156 17.98 -13.04 -13.10
C ILE A 156 17.58 -13.31 -14.56
N ASN A 157 17.15 -12.25 -15.25
CA ASN A 157 16.87 -12.22 -16.67
C ASN A 157 17.73 -11.15 -17.35
N ASP A 158 17.78 -11.18 -18.68
CA ASP A 158 18.33 -10.10 -19.48
C ASP A 158 17.48 -8.83 -19.32
N LEU A 159 18.13 -7.67 -19.22
CA LEU A 159 17.45 -6.38 -19.09
C LEU A 159 16.56 -6.11 -20.31
N LYS A 160 15.34 -5.60 -20.06
CA LYS A 160 14.43 -5.21 -21.13
C LYS A 160 14.90 -3.96 -21.86
N SER A 161 14.64 -3.93 -23.17
CA SER A 161 14.87 -2.73 -23.96
C SER A 161 13.82 -1.66 -23.64
N ASP A 162 14.18 -0.38 -23.78
CA ASP A 162 13.25 0.74 -23.54
C ASP A 162 11.96 0.63 -24.37
N SER A 163 12.01 0.04 -25.57
CA SER A 163 10.82 -0.18 -26.42
C SER A 163 9.86 -1.25 -25.90
N GLU A 164 10.30 -2.12 -24.99
CA GLU A 164 9.46 -3.14 -24.35
C GLU A 164 8.78 -2.63 -23.07
N ILE A 165 9.21 -1.47 -22.56
CA ILE A 165 8.77 -0.90 -21.29
C ILE A 165 7.81 0.25 -21.60
N ASN A 166 6.51 0.02 -21.37
CA ASN A 166 5.51 1.07 -21.44
C ASN A 166 5.09 1.47 -20.03
N ILE A 167 5.45 2.69 -19.63
CA ILE A 167 5.05 3.30 -18.36
C ILE A 167 3.99 4.35 -18.69
N ASP A 168 2.85 4.28 -18.02
CA ASP A 168 1.76 5.22 -18.23
C ASP A 168 2.17 6.63 -17.76
N ASP A 169 1.93 7.65 -18.60
CA ASP A 169 2.19 9.05 -18.28
C ASP A 169 1.09 9.57 -17.32
N THR A 170 1.28 9.29 -16.03
CA THR A 170 0.36 9.64 -14.96
C THR A 170 1.05 10.55 -13.95
N TYR A 171 0.39 11.65 -13.62
CA TYR A 171 0.92 12.60 -12.66
C TYR A 171 0.68 12.10 -11.23
N PRO A 172 1.69 12.20 -10.35
CA PRO A 172 1.54 11.79 -8.97
C PRO A 172 0.72 12.82 -8.18
N ILE A 173 0.00 12.33 -7.18
CA ILE A 173 -0.86 13.16 -6.33
C ILE A 173 -0.03 14.10 -5.46
N ALA A 174 -0.39 15.37 -5.47
CA ALA A 174 0.19 16.39 -4.60
C ALA A 174 -0.60 16.54 -3.30
N PHE A 175 0.04 17.12 -2.28
CA PHE A 175 -0.58 17.37 -0.97
C PHE A 175 -1.93 18.10 -1.04
N TYR A 176 -2.05 19.11 -1.91
CA TYR A 176 -3.27 19.93 -2.03
C TYR A 176 -4.44 19.23 -2.73
N GLU A 177 -4.18 18.05 -3.31
CA GLU A 177 -5.18 17.18 -3.94
C GLU A 177 -5.74 16.14 -2.96
N ALA A 178 -5.25 16.14 -1.71
CA ALA A 178 -5.73 15.29 -0.64
C ALA A 178 -6.77 16.01 0.23
N GLN A 179 -7.87 15.34 0.51
CA GLN A 179 -8.94 15.82 1.39
C GLN A 179 -9.18 14.83 2.53
N THR A 180 -9.50 15.33 3.72
CA THR A 180 -9.82 14.51 4.91
C THR A 180 -11.19 14.84 5.46
N PHE A 181 -11.87 13.81 5.95
CA PHE A 181 -13.19 13.96 6.58
C PHE A 181 -13.26 13.12 7.85
N VAL A 182 -13.82 13.73 8.90
CA VAL A 182 -14.16 13.09 10.16
C VAL A 182 -15.68 13.16 10.33
N GLY A 183 -16.33 12.01 10.34
CA GLY A 183 -17.78 11.94 10.19
C GLY A 183 -18.20 12.47 8.81
N ASN A 184 -19.03 13.52 8.82
CA ASN A 184 -19.43 14.26 7.63
C ASN A 184 -18.76 15.63 7.53
N GLU A 185 -17.84 15.96 8.44
CA GLU A 185 -17.15 17.25 8.47
C GLU A 185 -15.83 17.14 7.71
N GLU A 186 -15.58 18.07 6.80
CA GLU A 186 -14.29 18.18 6.14
C GLU A 186 -13.25 18.79 7.09
N THR A 187 -12.10 18.14 7.21
CA THR A 187 -10.99 18.54 8.10
C THR A 187 -9.71 18.92 7.35
N SER A 188 -9.72 18.90 6.02
CA SER A 188 -8.56 19.10 5.15
C SER A 188 -7.76 20.37 5.49
N SER A 189 -8.44 21.48 5.72
CA SER A 189 -7.81 22.78 6.06
C SER A 189 -7.00 22.79 7.36
N ARG A 190 -7.19 21.79 8.23
CA ARG A 190 -6.47 21.66 9.50
C ARG A 190 -5.44 20.53 9.46
N THR A 191 -5.47 19.65 8.46
CA THR A 191 -4.58 18.51 8.35
C THR A 191 -3.27 18.93 7.71
N THR A 192 -2.15 18.60 8.36
CA THR A 192 -0.80 18.85 7.85
C THR A 192 -0.11 17.59 7.39
N SER A 193 -0.52 16.42 7.87
CA SER A 193 -0.01 15.15 7.34
C SER A 193 -0.99 14.01 7.54
N ILE A 194 -0.89 13.00 6.68
CA ILE A 194 -1.63 11.76 6.75
C ILE A 194 -0.64 10.63 6.52
N ASN A 195 -0.68 9.62 7.38
CA ASN A 195 0.01 8.35 7.17
C ASN A 195 -0.99 7.22 7.39
N PHE A 196 -1.32 6.52 6.32
CA PHE A 196 -2.07 5.28 6.37
C PHE A 196 -1.09 4.11 6.26
N GLU A 197 -1.23 3.11 7.14
CA GLU A 197 -0.49 1.86 7.06
C GLU A 197 -1.47 0.68 7.13
N PHE A 198 -1.24 -0.35 6.32
CA PHE A 198 -1.94 -1.61 6.39
C PHE A 198 -0.94 -2.76 6.45
N ASP A 199 -0.86 -3.42 7.61
CA ASP A 199 0.08 -4.52 7.84
C ASP A 199 -0.65 -5.89 7.81
N ASN A 200 -0.29 -6.74 6.84
CA ASN A 200 -0.77 -8.11 6.69
C ASN A 200 -0.03 -9.13 7.57
N LYS A 201 0.98 -8.67 8.33
CA LYS A 201 1.81 -9.47 9.24
C LYS A 201 2.33 -10.74 8.57
N ILE A 202 2.76 -10.61 7.31
CA ILE A 202 3.34 -11.72 6.55
C ILE A 202 4.81 -11.84 6.97
N THR A 203 5.21 -13.05 7.34
CA THR A 203 6.61 -13.38 7.58
C THR A 203 6.98 -14.63 6.81
N ALA A 204 8.18 -14.64 6.23
CA ALA A 204 8.67 -15.80 5.50
C ALA A 204 8.76 -17.06 6.37
N SER A 205 9.03 -16.91 7.67
CA SER A 205 9.08 -18.02 8.65
C SER A 205 7.78 -18.80 8.76
N ASN A 206 6.63 -18.15 8.65
CA ASN A 206 5.30 -18.79 8.70
C ASN A 206 5.04 -19.68 7.47
N GLY A 207 5.81 -19.48 6.40
CA GLY A 207 5.75 -20.22 5.15
C GLY A 207 6.68 -21.43 5.06
N GLN A 208 7.55 -21.62 6.05
CA GLN A 208 8.54 -22.68 6.05
C GLN A 208 7.89 -24.05 6.28
N ALA A 209 8.29 -25.05 5.49
CA ALA A 209 7.95 -26.44 5.73
C ALA A 209 9.17 -27.34 5.50
N LEU A 210 9.10 -28.56 6.03
CA LEU A 210 10.18 -29.53 5.90
C LEU A 210 10.48 -29.84 4.42
N GLY A 211 11.76 -29.93 4.09
CA GLY A 211 12.22 -30.34 2.76
C GLY A 211 12.27 -29.24 1.69
N SER A 212 12.07 -27.97 2.05
CA SER A 212 12.29 -26.84 1.13
C SER A 212 13.16 -25.76 1.75
N MET A 213 14.00 -25.15 0.92
CA MET A 213 14.75 -23.94 1.26
C MET A 213 13.91 -22.66 1.11
N HIS A 214 12.80 -22.72 0.37
CA HIS A 214 11.94 -21.58 0.06
C HIS A 214 10.56 -21.72 0.74
N PRO A 215 9.84 -20.61 1.01
CA PRO A 215 8.50 -20.67 1.55
C PRO A 215 7.56 -21.42 0.60
N TYR A 216 6.72 -22.33 1.10
CA TYR A 216 5.67 -22.94 0.26
C TYR A 216 4.44 -22.04 0.08
N ARG A 217 4.26 -21.09 0.99
CA ARG A 217 3.15 -20.13 1.04
C ARG A 217 3.51 -18.98 1.95
N LEU A 218 2.87 -17.84 1.79
CA LEU A 218 3.01 -16.68 2.68
C LEU A 218 1.65 -16.31 3.28
N PRO A 219 1.18 -17.01 4.33
CA PRO A 219 -0.09 -16.69 4.94
C PRO A 219 0.01 -15.41 5.77
N SER A 220 -0.98 -14.54 5.62
CA SER A 220 -1.20 -13.41 6.54
C SER A 220 -1.56 -13.93 7.94
N SER A 221 -0.90 -13.39 8.96
CA SER A 221 -1.13 -13.74 10.37
C SER A 221 -2.07 -12.78 11.09
N GLY A 222 -2.33 -11.61 10.50
CA GLY A 222 -3.21 -10.57 11.00
C GLY A 222 -3.40 -9.49 9.94
N LYS A 223 -4.39 -8.61 10.15
CA LYS A 223 -4.59 -7.44 9.30
C LYS A 223 -4.79 -6.24 10.21
N GLU A 224 -3.84 -5.31 10.17
CA GLU A 224 -3.77 -4.19 11.08
C GLU A 224 -3.71 -2.88 10.30
N PRO A 225 -4.86 -2.25 10.04
CA PRO A 225 -4.90 -0.88 9.53
C PRO A 225 -4.58 0.10 10.66
N THR A 226 -3.68 1.04 10.38
CA THR A 226 -3.33 2.15 11.25
C THR A 226 -3.43 3.44 10.45
N VAL A 227 -4.00 4.48 11.03
CA VAL A 227 -3.97 5.82 10.46
C VAL A 227 -3.41 6.77 11.50
N LYS A 228 -2.46 7.58 11.08
CA LYS A 228 -1.91 8.70 11.83
C LYS A 228 -2.14 9.98 11.03
N THR A 229 -2.45 11.07 11.72
CA THR A 229 -2.69 12.35 11.07
C THR A 229 -2.20 13.45 11.98
N THR A 230 -1.41 14.36 11.45
CA THR A 230 -1.05 15.59 12.17
C THR A 230 -2.03 16.69 11.78
N VAL A 231 -2.53 17.42 12.76
CA VAL A 231 -3.43 18.56 12.56
C VAL A 231 -2.95 19.79 13.32
N PHE A 232 -3.31 20.96 12.82
CA PHE A 232 -3.17 22.21 13.56
C PHE A 232 -4.12 22.22 14.75
N TYR A 233 -3.60 22.59 15.92
CA TYR A 233 -4.42 22.74 17.11
C TYR A 233 -5.34 23.95 16.98
N ASN A 234 -6.61 23.70 16.70
CA ASN A 234 -7.63 24.74 16.62
C ASN A 234 -8.63 24.62 17.77
N GLY A 235 -8.11 24.60 19.00
CA GLY A 235 -8.92 24.55 20.21
C GLY A 235 -9.24 23.13 20.69
N ARG A 236 -10.24 23.03 21.58
CA ARG A 236 -10.47 21.82 22.37
C ARG A 236 -11.29 20.76 21.62
N ASP A 237 -11.81 21.03 20.43
CA ASP A 237 -12.80 20.15 19.77
C ASP A 237 -12.29 18.71 19.60
N ILE A 238 -11.04 18.55 19.15
CA ILE A 238 -10.43 17.23 18.95
C ILE A 238 -10.18 16.53 20.27
N LEU A 239 -9.75 17.28 21.30
CA LEU A 239 -9.57 16.76 22.65
C LEU A 239 -10.92 16.33 23.27
N ILE A 240 -11.99 17.06 22.99
CA ILE A 240 -13.35 16.73 23.41
C ILE A 240 -13.84 15.46 22.69
N LYS A 241 -13.59 15.33 21.38
CA LYS A 241 -13.89 14.11 20.61
C LYS A 241 -13.11 12.90 21.14
N TYR A 242 -11.83 13.08 21.50
CA TYR A 242 -10.99 12.06 22.14
C TYR A 242 -11.49 11.66 23.53
N TRP A 243 -11.81 12.63 24.40
CA TRP A 243 -12.31 12.37 25.75
C TRP A 243 -13.78 11.90 25.80
N GLY A 244 -14.55 12.20 24.76
CA GLY A 244 -16.00 11.97 24.72
C GLY A 244 -16.82 12.96 25.57
N SER A 245 -16.20 14.01 26.12
CA SER A 245 -16.87 15.06 26.90
C SER A 245 -16.03 16.33 26.97
N SER A 246 -16.71 17.47 27.15
CA SER A 246 -16.10 18.79 27.34
C SER A 246 -15.41 18.98 28.69
N THR A 247 -15.70 18.13 29.67
CA THR A 247 -15.21 18.25 31.05
C THR A 247 -14.11 17.25 31.42
N GLY A 248 -13.84 16.25 30.57
CA GLY A 248 -12.82 15.24 30.82
C GLY A 248 -13.16 13.87 30.23
N PRO A 249 -12.32 12.86 30.46
CA PRO A 249 -12.52 11.52 29.91
C PRO A 249 -13.82 10.88 30.39
N THR A 250 -14.57 10.26 29.46
CA THR A 250 -15.76 9.47 29.77
C THR A 250 -15.46 7.97 29.70
N CYS A 251 -16.35 7.15 30.26
CA CYS A 251 -16.28 5.70 30.15
C CYS A 251 -16.87 5.15 28.83
N ASN A 252 -17.46 6.01 27.99
CA ASN A 252 -18.11 5.58 26.76
C ASN A 252 -17.16 5.79 25.57
N THR A 253 -16.94 4.75 24.78
CA THR A 253 -16.21 4.88 23.52
C THR A 253 -17.13 5.46 22.44
N THR A 254 -16.74 6.60 21.90
CA THR A 254 -17.35 7.17 20.70
C THR A 254 -16.71 6.56 19.45
N TYR A 255 -17.52 6.36 18.42
CA TYR A 255 -17.06 5.89 17.12
C TYR A 255 -17.56 6.82 16.05
N GLU A 256 -16.68 7.15 15.12
CA GLU A 256 -17.00 7.97 13.97
C GLU A 256 -16.50 7.28 12.68
N THR A 257 -16.67 7.92 11.53
CA THR A 257 -16.14 7.47 10.23
C THR A 257 -14.99 8.37 9.79
N TYR A 258 -13.91 7.81 9.25
CA TYR A 258 -12.81 8.61 8.70
C TYR A 258 -12.71 8.35 7.20
N LYS A 259 -12.48 9.39 6.42
CA LYS A 259 -12.34 9.29 4.97
C LYS A 259 -11.18 10.15 4.50
N VAL A 260 -10.33 9.57 3.66
CA VAL A 260 -9.30 10.30 2.92
C VAL A 260 -9.62 10.17 1.44
N VAL A 261 -9.62 11.28 0.72
CA VAL A 261 -9.90 11.34 -0.71
C VAL A 261 -8.70 11.95 -1.41
N PHE A 262 -8.23 11.31 -2.47
CA PHE A 262 -7.25 11.83 -3.41
C PHE A 262 -7.93 11.95 -4.77
N GLU A 263 -7.78 13.08 -5.44
CA GLU A 263 -8.38 13.34 -6.74
C GLU A 263 -7.35 13.99 -7.65
N ASP A 264 -7.09 13.39 -8.82
CA ASP A 264 -6.12 13.94 -9.78
C ASP A 264 -6.78 14.93 -10.76
N GLU A 265 -5.96 15.63 -11.55
CA GLU A 265 -6.42 16.55 -12.59
C GLU A 265 -7.27 15.88 -13.68
N LYS A 266 -7.16 14.56 -13.85
CA LYS A 266 -7.93 13.75 -14.81
C LYS A 266 -9.25 13.25 -14.21
N GLN A 267 -9.64 13.73 -13.03
CA GLN A 267 -10.84 13.32 -12.28
C GLN A 267 -10.85 11.85 -11.87
N ASN A 268 -9.69 11.18 -11.84
CA ASN A 268 -9.57 9.91 -11.16
C ASN A 268 -9.58 10.16 -9.66
N LYS A 269 -10.18 9.24 -8.91
CA LYS A 269 -10.39 9.41 -7.48
C LYS A 269 -10.06 8.15 -6.71
N LEU A 270 -9.25 8.28 -5.67
CA LEU A 270 -9.01 7.25 -4.66
C LEU A 270 -9.61 7.69 -3.33
N THR A 271 -10.60 6.94 -2.85
CA THR A 271 -11.20 7.16 -1.53
C THR A 271 -10.84 6.02 -0.59
N LEU A 272 -10.14 6.32 0.49
CA LEU A 272 -9.93 5.41 1.62
C LEU A 272 -10.97 5.70 2.70
N PHE A 273 -11.88 4.76 2.91
CA PHE A 273 -12.97 4.87 3.87
C PHE A 273 -12.81 3.90 5.04
N PHE A 274 -12.88 4.44 6.26
CA PHE A 274 -12.79 3.72 7.52
C PHE A 274 -14.14 3.82 8.24
N PRO A 275 -14.94 2.74 8.26
CA PRO A 275 -16.35 2.80 8.68
C PRO A 275 -16.54 2.93 10.19
N LYS A 276 -15.51 2.58 10.98
CA LYS A 276 -15.56 2.68 12.43
C LYS A 276 -14.18 2.99 12.94
N PHE A 277 -13.95 4.24 13.34
CA PHE A 277 -12.70 4.70 13.94
C PHE A 277 -12.97 5.28 15.34
N SER A 278 -11.96 5.20 16.20
CA SER A 278 -11.90 5.90 17.47
C SER A 278 -10.51 6.49 17.65
N PHE A 279 -10.41 7.65 18.28
CA PHE A 279 -9.14 8.23 18.67
C PHE A 279 -8.47 7.33 19.73
N ASP A 280 -7.23 6.92 19.48
CA ASP A 280 -6.41 6.14 20.42
C ASP A 280 -5.43 7.06 21.15
N ASN A 281 -4.93 8.08 20.46
CA ASN A 281 -4.00 9.05 20.99
C ASN A 281 -4.22 10.44 20.38
N ALA A 282 -4.06 11.50 21.18
CA ALA A 282 -4.19 12.89 20.75
C ALA A 282 -3.31 13.86 21.56
N PRO A 283 -1.97 13.66 21.62
CA PRO A 283 -1.06 14.61 22.25
C PRO A 283 -1.13 15.99 21.57
N ALA A 284 -1.00 17.03 22.39
CA ALA A 284 -0.67 18.37 21.93
C ALA A 284 0.70 18.73 22.51
N THR A 285 1.66 19.03 21.65
CA THR A 285 2.99 19.49 22.06
C THR A 285 3.07 21.01 21.98
N LEU A 286 3.66 21.62 23.00
CA LEU A 286 3.92 23.06 23.07
C LEU A 286 5.40 23.29 22.81
N GLU A 287 5.73 23.90 21.69
CA GLU A 287 7.13 24.15 21.29
C GLU A 287 7.37 25.64 21.09
N GLY A 288 7.73 26.34 22.18
CA GLY A 288 8.21 27.72 22.14
C GLY A 288 7.26 28.67 21.39
N SER A 289 7.76 29.26 20.29
CA SER A 289 7.03 30.19 19.42
C SER A 289 6.43 29.52 18.17
N GLU A 290 6.56 28.21 18.02
CA GLU A 290 6.00 27.48 16.89
C GLU A 290 4.50 27.23 17.06
N GLU A 291 3.85 26.91 15.95
CA GLU A 291 2.44 26.56 15.94
C GLU A 291 2.21 25.23 16.64
N ILE A 292 1.17 25.18 17.48
CA ILE A 292 0.81 23.97 18.24
C ILE A 292 0.23 22.95 17.26
N LYS A 293 0.88 21.80 17.16
CA LYS A 293 0.43 20.65 16.38
C LYS A 293 -0.12 19.56 17.30
N GLN A 294 -1.07 18.79 16.78
CA GLN A 294 -1.54 17.57 17.41
C GLN A 294 -1.31 16.38 16.49
N ASP A 295 -0.58 15.40 16.98
CA ASP A 295 -0.43 14.12 16.31
C ASP A 295 -1.55 13.20 16.78
N LEU A 296 -2.43 12.80 15.86
CA LEU A 296 -3.57 11.96 16.12
C LEU A 296 -3.25 10.54 15.66
N GLU A 297 -3.52 9.57 16.53
CA GLU A 297 -3.48 8.15 16.18
C GLU A 297 -4.87 7.56 16.33
N PHE A 298 -5.29 6.79 15.33
CA PHE A 298 -6.62 6.20 15.29
C PHE A 298 -6.59 4.69 15.41
N LYS A 299 -7.52 4.17 16.19
CA LYS A 299 -7.85 2.75 16.22
C LYS A 299 -8.98 2.47 15.26
N ILE A 300 -8.73 1.58 14.31
CA ILE A 300 -9.68 1.22 13.26
C ILE A 300 -10.34 -0.11 13.59
N LEU A 301 -11.67 -0.15 13.49
CA LEU A 301 -12.50 -1.32 13.78
C LEU A 301 -13.29 -1.73 12.54
N LYS A 302 -13.70 -3.00 12.51
CA LYS A 302 -14.57 -3.50 11.44
C LYS A 302 -15.98 -2.93 11.58
N GLY A 303 -16.42 -2.18 10.58
CA GLY A 303 -17.79 -1.71 10.40
C GLY A 303 -18.53 -2.51 9.33
N LYS A 304 -19.83 -2.27 9.17
CA LYS A 304 -20.60 -2.76 8.02
C LYS A 304 -20.60 -1.67 6.94
N ILE A 305 -20.37 -2.05 5.70
CA ILE A 305 -20.41 -1.17 4.54
C ILE A 305 -21.27 -1.85 3.47
N ASN A 306 -22.10 -1.05 2.81
CA ASN A 306 -22.81 -1.49 1.61
C ASN A 306 -21.92 -1.16 0.41
N LEU A 307 -21.66 -2.17 -0.41
CA LEU A 307 -20.98 -2.00 -1.68
C LEU A 307 -21.95 -1.45 -2.73
N LEU A 308 -21.41 -1.08 -3.90
CA LEU A 308 -22.21 -0.59 -5.03
C LEU A 308 -23.18 -1.63 -5.57
N ASP A 309 -22.87 -2.92 -5.43
CA ASP A 309 -23.74 -4.05 -5.79
C ASP A 309 -24.82 -4.35 -4.72
N GLU A 310 -25.00 -3.45 -3.75
CA GLU A 310 -25.89 -3.58 -2.59
C GLU A 310 -25.49 -4.69 -1.60
N SER A 311 -24.41 -5.43 -1.85
CA SER A 311 -23.94 -6.43 -0.90
C SER A 311 -23.36 -5.78 0.35
N VAL A 312 -23.52 -6.45 1.49
CA VAL A 312 -23.08 -5.91 2.79
C VAL A 312 -21.82 -6.64 3.24
N VAL A 313 -20.73 -5.90 3.35
CA VAL A 313 -19.44 -6.43 3.80
C VAL A 313 -19.06 -5.88 5.18
N ARG A 314 -18.35 -6.70 5.97
CA ARG A 314 -17.83 -6.29 7.27
C ARG A 314 -16.32 -6.11 7.22
N THR A 315 -15.87 -4.89 6.98
CA THR A 315 -14.45 -4.56 6.76
C THR A 315 -13.99 -3.40 7.65
N SER A 316 -12.67 -3.30 7.85
CA SER A 316 -12.00 -2.22 8.57
C SER A 316 -11.63 -1.04 7.67
N VAL A 317 -11.46 -1.29 6.37
CA VAL A 317 -11.18 -0.29 5.35
C VAL A 317 -11.83 -0.71 4.05
N LEU A 318 -12.33 0.26 3.29
CA LEU A 318 -12.73 0.14 1.90
C LEU A 318 -11.95 1.17 1.11
N ALA A 319 -11.24 0.74 0.08
CA ALA A 319 -10.68 1.63 -0.92
C ALA A 319 -11.60 1.61 -2.15
N THR A 320 -12.08 2.78 -2.54
CA THR A 320 -12.84 2.97 -3.77
C THR A 320 -11.96 3.73 -4.76
N VAL A 321 -11.71 3.15 -5.93
CA VAL A 321 -10.97 3.80 -7.02
C VAL A 321 -11.92 4.04 -8.17
N GLU A 322 -12.11 5.29 -8.54
CA GLU A 322 -12.92 5.71 -9.69
C GLU A 322 -11.94 6.22 -10.76
N LEU A 323 -11.99 5.62 -11.95
CA LEU A 323 -11.25 6.07 -13.12
C LEU A 323 -12.22 6.76 -14.07
N ALA A 324 -11.84 7.96 -14.54
CA ALA A 324 -12.65 8.70 -15.48
C ALA A 324 -12.84 7.92 -16.79
N GLY A 325 -14.04 7.98 -17.37
CA GLY A 325 -14.34 7.38 -18.66
C GLY A 325 -13.57 8.07 -19.78
N THR A 326 -13.28 7.32 -20.85
CA THR A 326 -12.58 7.85 -22.05
C THR A 326 -13.43 8.78 -22.92
N GLY A 327 -14.55 9.30 -22.39
CA GLY A 327 -15.52 10.10 -23.13
C GLY A 327 -14.81 11.19 -23.94
N GLU A 328 -14.87 11.07 -25.28
CA GLU A 328 -14.44 12.10 -26.19
C GLU A 328 -15.15 13.39 -25.78
N THR A 329 -14.41 14.35 -25.24
CA THR A 329 -14.88 15.73 -25.25
C THR A 329 -14.92 16.13 -26.72
N GLU A 330 -16.09 16.02 -27.34
CA GLU A 330 -16.41 16.74 -28.57
C GLU A 330 -16.04 18.20 -28.30
N ILE A 331 -14.89 18.61 -28.83
CA ILE A 331 -14.53 20.01 -28.92
C ILE A 331 -15.50 20.58 -29.94
N ASP A 332 -16.61 21.12 -29.44
CA ASP A 332 -17.52 21.97 -30.21
C ASP A 332 -16.70 23.16 -30.72
N THR A 333 -16.12 22.98 -31.89
CA THR A 333 -15.56 24.07 -32.70
C THR A 333 -16.73 24.67 -33.45
N GLU A 334 -17.50 25.50 -32.76
CA GLU A 334 -18.42 26.40 -33.45
C GLU A 334 -17.62 27.51 -34.20
N PRO A 335 -18.15 27.97 -35.35
CA PRO A 335 -17.40 28.41 -36.52
C PRO A 335 -16.78 29.81 -36.49
#